data_AF-A0AA96VJV8-F1
#
_entry.id   AF-A0AA96VJV8-F1
#
_cell.length_a   1.000
_cell.length_b   1.000
_cell.length_c   1.000
_cell.angle_alpha   90.00
_cell.angle_beta   90.00
_cell.angle_gamma   90.00
#
_symmetry.space_group_name_H-M   'P 1'
#
loop_
_entity.id
_entity.type
_entity.pdbx_description
1 polymer ?
#
loop_
_entity_poly.entity_id
_entity_poly.type
_entity_poly.pdbx_seq_one_letter_code
_entity_poly.pdbx_strand_id
1 'polypeptide(L)'
;MKKLVYVFLVLAYITVAVLSVYLLPHYYFGAIMGAAGANLGASFKQFKEVQACPDKPFSAYFKWDKTTTAILLLVILGLILFVHSLPVSNVQVGFAFLVGLSYGALWNILHIQFLRKYYFKNA
;
A
#
# COMPACT_ATOMS: atom_id res chain seq x y z
N MET A 1 0.11 4.16 25.08
CA MET A 1 0.32 2.89 24.36
C MET A 1 -0.08 2.93 22.88
N LYS A 2 -1.31 3.34 22.51
CA LYS A 2 -1.78 3.34 21.10
C LYS A 2 -0.87 4.08 20.09
N LYS A 3 -0.37 5.27 20.46
CA LYS A 3 0.59 6.04 19.64
C LYS A 3 1.90 5.29 19.41
N LEU A 4 2.42 4.62 20.44
CA LEU A 4 3.63 3.79 20.32
C LEU A 4 3.39 2.59 19.42
N VAL A 5 2.28 1.88 19.60
CA VAL A 5 1.91 0.73 18.74
C VAL A 5 1.75 1.17 17.28
N TYR A 6 1.14 2.34 17.04
CA TYR A 6 1.04 2.91 15.70
C TYR A 6 2.42 3.25 15.11
N VAL A 7 3.31 3.85 15.91
CA VAL A 7 4.68 4.14 15.48
C VAL A 7 5.42 2.85 15.13
N PHE A 8 5.32 1.79 15.95
CA PHE A 8 5.92 0.49 15.65
C PHE A 8 5.34 -0.16 14.40
N LEU A 9 4.04 -0.03 14.18
CA LEU A 9 3.37 -0.54 12.98
C LEU A 9 3.92 0.15 11.72
N VAL A 10 4.04 1.49 11.76
CA VAL A 10 4.64 2.28 10.66
C VAL A 10 6.12 1.97 10.49
N LEU A 11 6.87 1.80 11.60
CA LEU A 11 8.28 1.44 11.55
C LEU A 11 8.47 0.07 10.92
N ALA A 12 7.68 -0.93 11.30
CA ALA A 12 7.74 -2.27 10.70
C ALA A 12 7.49 -2.21 9.19
N TYR A 13 6.55 -1.38 8.74
CA TYR A 13 6.29 -1.17 7.32
C TYR A 13 7.50 -0.57 6.59
N ILE A 14 8.10 0.47 7.16
CA ILE A 14 9.30 1.10 6.61
C ILE A 14 10.48 0.13 6.62
N THR A 15 10.69 -0.61 7.71
CA THR A 15 11.77 -1.58 7.87
C THR A 15 11.66 -2.70 6.84
N VAL A 16 10.47 -3.23 6.58
CA VAL A 16 10.26 -4.24 5.54
C VAL A 16 10.47 -3.67 4.15
N ALA A 17 10.00 -2.44 3.88
CA ALA A 17 10.26 -1.77 2.59
C ALA A 17 11.78 -1.57 2.37
N VAL A 18 12.51 -1.15 3.40
CA VAL A 18 13.97 -0.97 3.35
C VAL A 18 14.71 -2.31 3.28
N LEU A 19 14.31 -3.34 4.01
CA LEU A 19 14.92 -4.68 3.89
C LEU A 19 14.72 -5.27 2.50
N SER A 20 13.54 -5.05 1.91
CA SER A 20 13.25 -5.48 0.54
C SER A 20 14.21 -4.83 -0.46
N VAL A 21 14.65 -3.59 -0.22
CA VAL A 21 15.68 -2.93 -1.03
C VAL A 21 17.04 -3.63 -0.95
N TYR A 22 17.44 -4.10 0.23
CA TYR A 22 18.75 -4.72 0.43
C TYR A 22 18.79 -6.21 0.06
N LEU A 23 17.63 -6.89 0.08
CA LEU A 23 17.49 -8.29 -0.29
C LEU A 23 17.25 -8.49 -1.80
N LEU A 24 16.70 -7.49 -2.48
CA LEU A 24 16.50 -7.52 -3.93
C LEU A 24 17.64 -6.80 -4.66
N PRO A 25 18.02 -7.25 -5.88
CA PRO A 25 19.03 -6.58 -6.70
C PRO A 25 18.78 -5.06 -6.81
N HIS A 26 19.85 -4.26 -6.76
CA HIS A 26 19.80 -2.79 -6.74
C HIS A 26 18.93 -2.14 -7.83
N TYR A 27 18.73 -2.83 -8.96
CA TYR A 27 17.85 -2.40 -10.05
C TYR A 27 16.36 -2.29 -9.65
N TYR A 28 15.93 -2.92 -8.55
CA TYR A 28 14.53 -2.87 -8.05
C TYR A 28 14.29 -1.77 -7.01
N PHE A 29 15.35 -1.08 -6.58
CA PHE A 29 15.31 -0.08 -5.52
C PHE A 29 14.30 1.03 -5.79
N GLY A 30 14.32 1.61 -7.00
CA GLY A 30 13.44 2.72 -7.37
C GLY A 30 11.96 2.33 -7.38
N ALA A 31 11.64 1.10 -7.81
CA ALA A 31 10.28 0.59 -7.85
C ALA A 31 9.71 0.40 -6.43
N ILE A 32 10.49 -0.19 -5.52
CA ILE A 32 10.09 -0.44 -4.14
C ILE A 32 9.94 0.87 -3.37
N MET A 33 10.90 1.79 -3.51
CA MET A 33 10.85 3.11 -2.87
C MET A 33 9.69 3.96 -3.39
N GLY A 34 9.44 3.94 -4.70
CA GLY A 34 8.30 4.63 -5.31
C GLY A 34 6.96 4.09 -4.81
N ALA A 35 6.79 2.77 -4.77
CA ALA A 35 5.60 2.13 -4.23
C ALA A 35 5.41 2.43 -2.73
N ALA A 36 6.48 2.37 -1.93
CA ALA A 36 6.43 2.69 -0.52
C ALA A 36 6.03 4.16 -0.27
N GLY A 37 6.59 5.10 -1.04
CA GLY A 37 6.25 6.52 -0.96
C GLY A 37 4.79 6.81 -1.35
N ALA A 38 4.31 6.22 -2.46
CA ALA A 38 2.92 6.34 -2.87
C ALA A 38 1.95 5.82 -1.79
N ASN A 39 2.29 4.70 -1.14
CA ASN A 39 1.49 4.16 -0.04
C ASN A 39 1.52 5.04 1.21
N LEU A 40 2.65 5.65 1.57
CA LEU A 40 2.68 6.59 2.70
C LEU A 40 1.76 7.79 2.44
N GLY A 41 1.73 8.32 1.22
CA GLY A 41 0.79 9.37 0.82
C GLY A 41 -0.67 8.92 0.93
N ALA A 42 -0.97 7.70 0.46
CA ALA A 42 -2.30 7.10 0.58
C ALA A 42 -2.71 6.91 2.05
N SER A 43 -1.80 6.39 2.89
CA SER A 43 -2.01 6.19 4.32
C SER A 43 -2.27 7.51 5.05
N PHE A 44 -1.61 8.61 4.67
CA PHE A 44 -1.88 9.92 5.26
C PHE A 44 -3.29 10.44 4.92
N LYS A 45 -3.72 10.26 3.67
CA LYS A 45 -5.10 10.59 3.26
C LYS A 45 -6.11 9.74 4.03
N GLN A 46 -5.87 8.43 4.13
CA GLN A 46 -6.70 7.50 4.88
C GLN A 46 -6.76 7.84 6.37
N PHE A 47 -5.65 8.28 6.96
CA PHE A 47 -5.63 8.73 8.36
C PHE A 47 -6.62 9.86 8.61
N LYS A 48 -6.64 10.89 7.75
CA LYS A 48 -7.59 12.01 7.86
C LYS A 48 -9.05 11.55 7.68
N GLU A 49 -9.30 10.65 6.74
CA GLU A 49 -10.64 10.13 6.48
C GLU A 49 -11.17 9.27 7.64
N VAL A 50 -10.34 8.39 8.21
CA VAL A 50 -10.72 7.56 9.36
C VAL A 50 -10.86 8.41 10.63
N GLN A 51 -10.03 9.44 10.80
CA GLN A 51 -10.17 10.39 11.91
C GLN A 51 -11.53 11.11 11.88
N ALA A 52 -12.00 11.51 10.69
CA ALA A 52 -13.26 12.23 10.54
C ALA A 52 -14.51 11.36 10.74
N CYS A 53 -14.44 10.06 10.42
CA CYS A 53 -15.60 9.17 10.46
C CYS A 53 -15.26 7.73 10.91
N PRO A 54 -14.70 7.51 12.12
CA PRO A 54 -14.13 6.22 12.53
C PRO A 54 -15.15 5.07 12.50
N ASP A 55 -16.43 5.35 12.77
CA ASP A 55 -17.47 4.32 12.84
C ASP A 55 -17.93 3.75 11.50
N LYS A 56 -17.57 4.40 10.38
CA LYS A 56 -17.92 3.91 9.04
C LYS A 56 -17.52 2.45 8.85
N PRO A 57 -18.33 1.64 8.14
CA PRO A 57 -17.96 0.27 7.83
C PRO A 57 -16.67 0.25 7.01
N PHE A 58 -15.83 -0.76 7.22
CA PHE A 58 -14.51 -0.87 6.57
C PHE A 58 -14.59 -0.75 5.04
N SER A 59 -15.62 -1.33 4.44
CA SER A 59 -15.90 -1.24 3.01
C SER A 59 -16.16 0.19 2.51
N ALA A 60 -16.65 1.11 3.34
CA ALA A 60 -16.94 2.48 2.93
C ALA A 60 -15.68 3.33 2.73
N TYR A 61 -14.52 2.89 3.22
CA TYR A 61 -13.24 3.56 2.98
C TYR A 61 -12.63 3.20 1.61
N PHE A 62 -13.07 2.10 1.03
CA PHE A 62 -12.73 1.71 -0.33
C PHE A 62 -13.95 2.07 -1.17
N LYS A 63 -13.94 3.23 -1.84
CA LYS A 63 -15.05 3.63 -2.72
C LYS A 63 -15.13 2.66 -3.90
N TRP A 64 -15.82 1.53 -3.72
CA TRP A 64 -16.05 0.51 -4.75
C TRP A 64 -17.21 0.91 -5.65
N ASP A 65 -17.17 2.09 -6.28
CA ASP A 65 -18.11 2.40 -7.35
C ASP A 65 -17.68 1.70 -8.65
N LYS A 66 -18.62 1.58 -9.61
CA LYS A 66 -18.35 0.95 -10.91
C LYS A 66 -17.14 1.61 -11.60
N THR A 67 -17.00 2.91 -11.46
CA THR A 67 -15.92 3.71 -12.05
C THR A 67 -14.56 3.37 -11.44
N THR A 68 -14.43 3.34 -10.10
CA THR A 68 -13.18 3.00 -9.42
C THR A 68 -12.80 1.54 -9.67
N THR A 69 -13.79 0.64 -9.76
CA THR A 69 -13.54 -0.77 -10.11
C THR A 69 -13.04 -0.91 -11.54
N ALA A 70 -13.61 -0.18 -12.49
CA ALA A 70 -13.16 -0.15 -13.89
C ALA A 70 -11.75 0.46 -14.01
N ILE A 71 -11.46 1.54 -13.28
CA ILE A 71 -10.13 2.16 -13.22
C ILE A 71 -9.12 1.16 -12.63
N LEU A 72 -9.46 0.47 -11.54
CA LEU A 72 -8.60 -0.54 -10.94
C LEU A 72 -8.29 -1.67 -11.94
N LEU A 73 -9.30 -2.16 -12.66
CA LEU A 73 -9.11 -3.17 -13.71
C LEU A 73 -8.22 -2.66 -14.84
N LEU A 74 -8.38 -1.42 -15.30
CA LEU A 74 -7.52 -0.81 -16.31
C LEU A 74 -6.08 -0.66 -15.80
N VAL A 75 -5.89 -0.28 -14.54
CA VAL A 75 -4.56 -0.18 -13.92
C VAL A 75 -3.91 -1.56 -13.81
N ILE A 76 -4.64 -2.59 -13.38
CA ILE A 76 -4.15 -3.97 -13.31
C ILE A 76 -3.78 -4.48 -14.70
N LEU A 77 -4.65 -4.27 -15.70
CA LEU A 77 -4.38 -4.67 -17.08
C LEU A 77 -3.15 -3.95 -17.64
N GLY A 78 -3.05 -2.63 -17.42
CA GLY A 78 -1.90 -1.83 -17.82
C GLY A 78 -0.61 -2.32 -17.17
N LEU A 79 -0.66 -2.73 -15.91
CA LEU A 79 0.49 -3.32 -15.21
C LEU A 79 0.88 -4.68 -15.79
N ILE A 80 -0.08 -5.55 -16.07
CA ILE A 80 0.19 -6.85 -16.71
C ILE A 80 0.86 -6.63 -18.07
N LEU A 81 0.30 -5.75 -18.90
CA LEU A 81 0.86 -5.41 -20.21
C LEU A 81 2.25 -4.78 -20.11
N PHE A 82 2.47 -3.92 -19.11
CA PHE A 82 3.78 -3.33 -18.84
C PHE A 82 4.81 -4.40 -18.49
N VAL A 83 4.49 -5.32 -17.57
CA VAL A 83 5.39 -6.42 -17.20
C VAL A 83 5.68 -7.33 -18.39
N HIS A 84 4.67 -7.63 -19.21
CA HIS A 84 4.85 -8.47 -20.41
C HIS A 84 5.66 -7.79 -21.51
N SER A 85 5.67 -6.46 -21.55
CA SER A 85 6.45 -5.68 -22.53
C SER A 85 7.92 -5.51 -22.13
N LEU A 86 8.29 -5.88 -20.89
CA LEU A 86 9.68 -5.82 -20.45
C LEU A 86 10.48 -6.98 -21.06
N PRO A 87 11.74 -6.75 -21.49
CA PRO A 87 12.62 -7.83 -21.93
C PRO A 87 12.77 -8.86 -20.80
N VAL A 88 13.04 -10.13 -21.14
CA VAL A 88 13.07 -11.26 -20.19
C VAL A 88 13.99 -11.02 -18.99
N SER A 89 15.09 -10.27 -19.19
CA SER A 89 16.01 -9.84 -18.13
C SER A 89 15.38 -8.88 -17.10
N ASN A 90 14.29 -8.20 -17.44
CA ASN A 90 13.59 -7.20 -16.64
C ASN A 90 12.23 -7.69 -16.10
N VAL A 91 11.82 -8.94 -16.37
CA VAL A 91 10.57 -9.52 -15.84
C VAL A 91 10.54 -9.50 -14.31
N GLN A 92 11.71 -9.68 -13.69
CA GLN A 92 11.91 -9.54 -12.26
C GLN A 92 11.59 -8.10 -11.75
N VAL A 93 11.74 -7.05 -12.58
CA VAL A 93 11.35 -5.66 -12.24
C VAL A 93 9.85 -5.56 -12.13
N GLY A 94 9.15 -6.17 -13.08
CA GLY A 94 7.69 -6.26 -13.07
C GLY A 94 7.16 -7.00 -11.85
N PHE A 95 7.78 -8.13 -11.49
CA PHE A 95 7.43 -8.87 -10.26
C PHE A 95 7.71 -8.05 -8.99
N ALA A 96 8.86 -7.38 -8.90
CA ALA A 96 9.17 -6.52 -7.75
C ALA A 96 8.15 -5.38 -7.60
N PHE A 97 7.69 -4.80 -8.71
CA PHE A 97 6.64 -3.77 -8.70
C PHE A 97 5.28 -4.33 -8.22
N LEU A 98 4.89 -5.51 -8.70
CA LEU A 98 3.66 -6.19 -8.24
C LEU A 98 3.71 -6.54 -6.75
N VAL A 99 4.85 -7.02 -6.26
CA VAL A 99 5.07 -7.31 -4.83
C VAL A 99 4.96 -6.01 -4.02
N GLY A 100 5.57 -4.92 -4.47
CA GLY A 100 5.48 -3.61 -3.82
C GLY A 100 4.05 -3.06 -3.74
N LEU A 101 3.28 -3.20 -4.82
CA LEU A 101 1.85 -2.82 -4.82
C LEU A 101 1.01 -3.69 -3.88
N SER A 102 1.22 -5.01 -3.91
CA SER A 102 0.48 -5.96 -3.06
C SER A 102 0.76 -5.70 -1.58
N TYR A 103 2.03 -5.45 -1.25
CA TYR A 103 2.47 -5.08 0.09
C TYR A 103 1.81 -3.76 0.54
N GLY A 104 1.76 -2.79 -0.35
CA GLY A 104 1.06 -1.52 -0.15
C GLY A 104 -0.42 -1.62 0.13
N ALA A 105 -1.12 -2.41 -0.67
CA ALA A 105 -2.54 -2.67 -0.49
C ALA A 105 -2.81 -3.34 0.87
N LEU A 106 -1.99 -4.33 1.22
CA LEU A 106 -2.07 -5.03 2.50
C LEU A 106 -1.80 -4.09 3.68
N TRP A 107 -0.81 -3.21 3.55
CA TRP A 107 -0.55 -2.15 4.52
C TRP A 107 -1.75 -1.22 4.72
N ASN A 108 -2.33 -0.69 3.64
CA ASN A 108 -3.47 0.21 3.72
C ASN A 108 -4.70 -0.45 4.39
N ILE A 109 -4.94 -1.74 4.11
CA ILE A 109 -6.00 -2.51 4.77
C ILE A 109 -5.76 -2.60 6.28
N LEU A 110 -4.55 -3.01 6.68
CA LEU A 110 -4.17 -3.13 8.09
C LEU A 110 -4.20 -1.76 8.79
N HIS A 111 -3.74 -0.72 8.11
CA HIS A 111 -3.68 0.64 8.61
C HIS A 111 -5.07 1.20 8.90
N ILE A 112 -6.02 1.10 7.96
CA ILE A 112 -7.41 1.51 8.18
C ILE A 112 -8.04 0.72 9.32
N GLN A 113 -7.85 -0.61 9.37
CA GLN A 113 -8.40 -1.43 10.45
C GLN A 113 -7.82 -1.05 11.81
N PHE A 114 -6.52 -0.80 11.88
CA PHE A 114 -5.84 -0.39 13.10
C PHE A 114 -6.37 0.97 13.57
N LEU A 115 -6.42 1.95 12.66
CA LEU A 115 -6.92 3.29 12.96
C LEU A 115 -8.36 3.25 13.46
N ARG A 116 -9.22 2.50 12.76
CA ARG A 116 -10.63 2.37 13.12
C ARG A 116 -10.82 1.66 14.45
N LYS A 117 -10.33 0.43 14.61
CA LYS A 117 -10.67 -0.40 15.78
C LYS A 117 -9.86 -0.07 17.03
N TYR A 118 -8.61 0.35 16.87
CA TYR A 118 -7.68 0.44 18.00
C TYR A 118 -7.24 1.87 18.30
N TYR A 119 -7.06 2.70 17.27
CA TYR A 119 -6.57 4.06 17.46
C TYR A 119 -7.69 5.04 17.84
N PHE A 120 -8.73 5.17 17.00
CA PHE A 120 -9.79 6.17 17.15
C PHE A 120 -11.02 5.68 17.91
N LYS A 121 -11.51 4.45 17.69
CA LYS A 121 -12.74 3.98 18.34
C LYS A 121 -12.61 3.73 19.84
N ASN A 122 -11.39 3.45 20.31
CA ASN A 122 -11.12 3.28 21.74
C ASN A 122 -10.61 4.58 22.40
N ALA A 123 -10.47 5.69 21.65
CA ALA A 123 -9.90 6.96 22.14
C ALA A 123 -10.94 7.80 22.88
#